data_AF-A0A1Z4N1H1-F1
#
_entry.id   AF-A0A1Z4N1H1-F1
#
_cell.length_a   1.000
_cell.length_b   1.000
_cell.length_c   1.000
_cell.angle_alpha   90.00
_cell.angle_beta   90.00
_cell.angle_gamma   90.00
#
_symmetry.space_group_name_H-M   'P 1'
#
loop_
_entity.id
_entity.type
_entity.pdbx_description
1 polymer ?
#
loop_
_entity_poly.entity_id
_entity_poly.type
_entity_poly.pdbx_seq_one_letter_code
_entity_poly.pdbx_strand_id
1 'polypeptide(L)'
;MSHEIKNIVAVELSEDELDNVAGGLGIVLGNGQSLSLGTGATFQQKNLAVAQQTFAGPNGAGTTTLINAQEIFSDAGQVLTVGN
;
A
#
# COMPACT_ATOMS: atom_id res chain seq x y z
N MET A 1 17.76 7.51 -17.60
CA MET A 1 16.57 8.27 -17.18
C MET A 1 16.21 7.84 -15.78
N SER A 2 15.98 8.77 -14.86
CA SER A 2 15.47 8.47 -13.51
C SER A 2 14.02 7.99 -13.62
N HIS A 3 13.68 6.86 -13.02
CA HIS A 3 12.29 6.36 -12.96
C HIS A 3 11.56 6.98 -11.77
N GLU A 4 11.45 8.30 -11.76
CA GLU A 4 10.58 8.99 -10.81
C GLU A 4 9.13 8.72 -11.16
N ILE A 5 8.44 8.02 -10.24
CA ILE A 5 6.99 7.87 -10.27
C ILE A 5 6.41 9.27 -10.06
N LYS A 6 5.92 9.90 -11.13
CA LYS A 6 5.17 11.16 -11.04
C LYS A 6 3.83 10.90 -10.38
N ASN A 7 3.82 10.90 -9.06
CA ASN A 7 2.64 10.69 -8.23
C ASN A 7 1.73 11.93 -8.25
N ILE A 8 1.11 12.18 -9.41
CA ILE A 8 0.32 13.39 -9.73
C ILE A 8 -0.99 13.49 -8.93
N VAL A 9 -1.30 12.50 -8.07
CA VAL A 9 -2.49 12.48 -7.20
C VAL A 9 -2.14 12.03 -5.77
N ALA A 10 -0.92 12.28 -5.29
CA ALA A 10 -0.69 12.34 -3.84
C ALA A 10 -1.00 13.75 -3.34
N VAL A 11 -1.96 13.84 -2.41
CA VAL A 11 -2.07 15.00 -1.53
C VAL A 11 -0.98 14.82 -0.48
N GLU A 12 -0.01 15.74 -0.43
CA GLU A 12 0.97 15.76 0.66
C GLU A 12 0.26 16.20 1.93
N LEU A 13 0.26 15.33 2.93
CA LEU A 13 -0.27 15.57 4.27
C LEU A 13 0.84 16.17 5.14
N SER A 14 0.47 17.08 6.03
CA SER A 14 1.36 17.55 7.10
C SER A 14 1.68 16.41 8.10
N GLU A 15 2.76 16.55 8.87
CA GLU A 15 3.11 15.56 9.90
C GLU A 15 1.97 15.35 10.92
N ASP A 16 1.24 16.42 11.26
CA ASP A 16 0.07 16.36 12.12
C ASP A 16 -1.11 15.59 11.47
N GLU A 17 -1.29 15.71 10.15
CA GLU A 17 -2.29 14.92 9.41
C GLU A 17 -1.86 13.45 9.23
N LEU A 18 -0.55 13.19 9.09
CA LEU A 18 0.02 11.84 9.10
C LEU A 18 -0.17 11.15 10.47
N ASP A 19 0.03 11.87 11.57
CA ASP A 19 -0.22 11.35 12.92
C ASP A 19 -1.72 11.07 13.15
N ASN A 20 -2.63 11.89 12.61
CA ASN A 20 -4.07 11.58 12.64
C ASN A 20 -4.47 10.38 11.75
N VAL A 21 -3.70 10.05 10.71
CA VAL A 21 -3.93 8.87 9.85
C VAL A 21 -3.35 7.59 10.47
N ALA A 22 -2.29 7.70 11.28
CA ALA A 22 -1.67 6.58 11.98
C ALA A 22 -2.18 6.38 13.43
N GLY A 23 -2.72 7.43 14.04
CA GLY A 23 -2.95 7.54 15.49
C GLY A 23 -4.33 7.09 15.94
N GLY A 24 -4.34 6.05 16.77
CA GLY A 24 -5.54 5.60 17.48
C GLY A 24 -6.02 6.60 18.55
N LEU A 25 -7.34 6.76 18.69
CA LEU A 25 -7.94 7.68 19.66
C LEU A 25 -8.04 7.06 21.06
N GLY A 26 -7.29 7.60 22.03
CA GLY A 26 -7.41 7.25 23.45
C GLY A 26 -8.03 8.38 24.28
N ILE A 27 -9.16 8.13 24.94
CA ILE A 27 -9.84 9.10 25.83
C ILE A 27 -10.05 8.45 27.21
N VAL A 28 -9.62 9.15 28.26
CA VAL A 28 -10.02 8.83 29.65
C VAL A 28 -11.41 9.40 29.89
N LEU A 29 -12.36 8.51 30.13
CA LEU A 29 -13.70 8.84 30.59
C LEU A 29 -13.68 9.04 32.12
N GLY A 30 -14.62 9.82 32.65
CA GLY A 30 -14.69 10.11 34.08
C GLY A 30 -14.78 8.83 34.93
N ASN A 31 -14.26 8.89 36.17
CA ASN A 31 -14.20 7.77 37.13
C ASN A 31 -13.22 6.62 36.78
N GLY A 32 -12.19 6.87 35.97
CA GLY A 32 -11.12 5.90 35.67
C GLY A 32 -11.36 5.07 34.41
N GLN A 33 -12.55 5.18 33.82
CA GLN A 33 -12.91 4.50 32.58
C GLN A 33 -12.03 4.95 31.41
N SER A 34 -11.78 4.06 30.46
CA SER A 34 -11.01 4.36 29.25
C SER A 34 -11.76 3.91 27.99
N LEU A 35 -11.71 4.74 26.97
CA LEU A 35 -12.14 4.45 25.61
C LEU A 35 -10.89 4.48 24.73
N SER A 36 -10.56 3.36 24.09
CA SER A 36 -9.41 3.26 23.21
C SER A 36 -9.82 2.72 21.84
N LEU A 37 -9.40 3.43 20.80
CA LEU A 37 -9.60 3.04 19.42
C LEU A 37 -8.25 2.77 18.77
N GLY A 38 -7.98 1.51 18.45
CA GLY A 38 -6.83 1.12 17.62
C GLY A 38 -7.25 1.01 16.16
N THR A 39 -6.50 1.62 15.25
CA THR A 39 -6.62 1.44 13.80
C THR A 39 -5.29 0.92 13.25
N GLY A 40 -5.34 0.03 12.28
CA GLY A 40 -4.14 -0.51 11.64
C GLY A 40 -4.42 -0.94 10.22
N ALA A 41 -3.48 -0.68 9.31
CA ALA A 41 -3.53 -1.14 7.93
C ALA A 41 -2.18 -1.75 7.55
N THR A 42 -2.22 -2.73 6.66
CA THR A 42 -1.03 -3.35 6.06
C THR A 42 -1.20 -3.43 4.55
N PHE A 43 -0.10 -3.31 3.81
CA PHE A 43 -0.06 -3.46 2.36
C PHE A 43 1.27 -4.08 1.94
N GLN A 44 1.23 -4.97 0.96
CA GLN A 44 2.33 -5.75 0.40
C GLN A 44 2.07 -5.96 -1.09
N GLN A 45 3.11 -5.98 -1.95
CA GLN A 45 2.96 -6.20 -3.39
C GLN A 45 4.18 -6.93 -4.02
N LYS A 46 3.88 -7.82 -4.96
CA LYS A 46 4.70 -8.42 -6.05
C LYS A 46 4.12 -7.84 -7.38
N ASN A 47 4.83 -7.72 -8.54
CA ASN A 47 4.28 -7.16 -9.81
C ASN A 47 4.45 -8.06 -11.08
N LEU A 48 3.50 -8.16 -12.04
CA LEU A 48 3.28 -9.30 -12.98
C LEU A 48 3.25 -8.94 -14.44
N ALA A 49 3.80 -9.87 -15.23
CA ALA A 49 3.42 -10.17 -16.60
C ALA A 49 4.26 -11.34 -17.12
N VAL A 50 3.64 -12.33 -17.76
CA VAL A 50 4.34 -13.15 -18.75
C VAL A 50 3.91 -12.65 -20.13
N ALA A 51 4.87 -12.30 -20.98
CA ALA A 51 4.61 -11.85 -22.35
C ALA A 51 5.54 -12.57 -23.31
N GLN A 52 5.23 -12.57 -24.60
CA GLN A 52 6.11 -13.11 -25.63
C GLN A 52 6.27 -12.08 -26.75
N GLN A 53 7.50 -11.68 -27.02
CA GLN A 53 7.84 -10.76 -28.10
C GLN A 53 8.36 -11.57 -29.29
N THR A 54 7.65 -11.47 -30.41
CA THR A 54 8.05 -12.06 -31.69
C THR A 54 8.59 -10.96 -32.59
N PHE A 55 9.71 -11.20 -33.27
CA PHE A 55 10.30 -10.29 -34.24
C PHE A 55 10.65 -11.03 -35.54
N ALA A 56 10.64 -10.30 -36.65
CA ALA A 56 11.10 -10.77 -37.95
C ALA A 56 11.76 -9.62 -38.71
N GLY A 57 12.86 -9.89 -39.39
CA GLY A 57 13.59 -8.90 -40.20
C GLY A 57 14.54 -9.55 -41.19
N PRO A 58 15.37 -8.76 -41.90
CA PRO A 58 16.29 -9.27 -42.94
C PRO A 58 17.28 -10.35 -42.45
N ASN A 59 17.54 -10.42 -41.14
CA ASN A 59 18.43 -11.37 -40.50
C ASN A 59 17.70 -12.59 -39.90
N GLY A 60 16.41 -12.78 -40.18
CA GLY A 60 15.60 -13.90 -39.68
C GLY A 60 14.48 -13.49 -38.72
N ALA A 61 13.80 -14.48 -38.15
CA ALA A 61 12.70 -14.32 -37.20
C ALA A 61 12.93 -15.13 -35.92
N GLY A 62 12.40 -14.64 -34.81
CA GLY A 62 12.56 -15.26 -33.49
C GLY A 62 11.49 -14.84 -32.49
N THR A 63 11.35 -15.65 -31.44
CA THR A 63 10.41 -15.44 -30.33
C THR A 63 11.19 -15.40 -29.02
N THR A 64 10.91 -14.43 -28.16
CA THR A 64 11.47 -14.37 -26.80
C THR A 64 10.36 -14.21 -25.75
N THR A 65 10.54 -14.83 -24.59
CA THR A 65 9.57 -14.81 -23.49
C THR A 65 10.04 -13.87 -22.38
N LEU A 66 9.15 -13.02 -21.91
CA LEU A 66 9.32 -12.03 -20.85
C LEU A 66 8.52 -12.51 -19.62
N ILE A 67 9.05 -12.33 -18.41
CA ILE A 67 8.43 -12.73 -17.13
C ILE A 67 8.67 -11.64 -16.06
N ASN A 68 7.68 -11.41 -15.20
CA ASN A 68 7.54 -10.37 -14.15
C ASN A 68 6.46 -10.95 -13.18
N ALA A 69 6.57 -11.04 -11.84
CA ALA A 69 5.66 -11.84 -10.94
C ALA A 69 4.82 -11.10 -9.80
N GLN A 70 3.46 -11.18 -9.77
CA GLN A 70 2.48 -10.36 -8.95
C GLN A 70 1.69 -11.06 -7.83
N GLU A 71 1.45 -10.32 -6.74
CA GLU A 71 0.66 -10.72 -5.56
C GLU A 71 0.52 -9.47 -4.66
N ILE A 72 -0.68 -8.90 -4.53
CA ILE A 72 -0.95 -7.82 -3.56
C ILE A 72 -1.64 -8.45 -2.35
N PHE A 73 -1.13 -8.18 -1.15
CA PHE A 73 -1.79 -8.48 0.12
C PHE A 73 -2.04 -7.15 0.84
N SER A 74 -3.27 -6.92 1.30
CA SER A 74 -3.59 -5.73 2.09
C SER A 74 -4.65 -6.05 3.13
N ASP A 75 -4.47 -5.56 4.33
CA ASP A 75 -5.40 -5.69 5.46
C ASP A 75 -5.69 -4.32 6.06
N ALA A 76 -6.87 -4.13 6.62
CA ALA A 76 -7.25 -2.91 7.34
C ALA A 76 -8.25 -3.27 8.43
N GLY A 77 -7.92 -2.91 9.67
CA GLY A 77 -8.68 -3.28 10.85
C GLY A 77 -8.82 -2.13 11.85
N GLN A 78 -9.90 -2.19 12.61
CA GLN A 78 -10.22 -1.23 13.66
C GLN A 78 -10.72 -2.01 14.89
N VAL A 79 -10.21 -1.64 16.07
CA VAL A 79 -10.57 -2.23 17.36
C VAL A 79 -11.02 -1.12 18.28
N LEU A 80 -12.22 -1.25 18.86
CA LEU A 80 -12.73 -0.35 19.89
C LEU A 80 -12.79 -1.10 21.22
N THR A 81 -12.12 -0.56 22.23
CA THR A 81 -12.03 -1.12 23.59
C THR A 81 -12.60 -0.14 24.61
N VAL A 82 -13.43 -0.65 25.52
CA VAL A 82 -13.91 0.09 26.68
C VAL A 82 -13.41 -0.64 27.93
N GLY A 83 -12.69 0.07 28.80
CA GLY A 83 -12.09 -0.46 30.02
C GLY A 83 -12.36 0.43 31.24
N ASN A 84 -11.96 -0.05 32.40
CA ASN A 84 -12.04 0.62 33.70
C ASN A 84 -10.86 0.16 34.58
#